data_AF-A0A9W7A369-F1
#
_entry.id   AF-A0A9W7A369-F1
#
_cell.length_a   1.000
_cell.length_b   1.000
_cell.length_c   1.000
_cell.angle_alpha   90.00
_cell.angle_beta   90.00
_cell.angle_gamma   90.00
#
_symmetry.space_group_name_H-M   'P 1'
#
loop_
_entity.id
_entity.type
_entity.pdbx_description
1 polymer ?
#
loop_
_entity_poly.entity_id
_entity_poly.type
_entity_poly.pdbx_seq_one_letter_code
_entity_poly.pdbx_strand_id
1 'polypeptide(L)'
;MIKPHSFLSRVSSSVTSPTSTSLNLLPLDLQHAVLSDPTSVTDSLSYFTSNLISFSDQGQNLAGIFFQSSLLPYLLFLYFLQYSPNSTPSLGNFGFQYLLLFVLSTIPSGIISKSVYGETLANVDWLHGGAEGLLTMTSLLVVMGFRNQSLEGGMKGVKGNEGVIKGFALSLAVLFGGFLALGPSYFDAHSAFFFGVGDLPSSILPSSIPHSEPANALSIPTWAIHFSSVFEWLFAMKVIWDYSEVTGNEKWKGMTWGMLPLHASGVCACTYHFFYNDPSLQFLVSTQAGLTLLGNITCMIAAWRIAVSNGWNLGELNPVPKARGEGLPEGMAEGVASIDTYAAATMALTPYEAKESNVELVAKLGLATVVTAYAVKYGELFFDLPFTANGYVGTGIILAIPALVAALYYGKSSDLQENLGFKFGEEDGPKLEFADVKKYGVAGTVAYVITELAFWIFAFPVAAYALYNTTGHWPDFADNADRAKVLGFIFAGANVARLAVPLRLGAALALAPWVDENLLNRDGGGGGETLDGVANEDE
;
A
#
# COMPACT_ATOMS: atom_id res chain seq x y z
N MET A 1 7.40 42.32 -66.82
CA MET A 1 6.35 41.28 -66.70
C MET A 1 6.01 41.15 -65.23
N ILE A 2 5.19 42.06 -64.72
CA ILE A 2 3.73 41.96 -64.49
C ILE A 2 3.40 41.11 -63.25
N LYS A 3 2.64 41.79 -62.39
CA LYS A 3 2.16 41.53 -61.04
C LYS A 3 0.92 40.58 -61.04
N PRO A 4 0.31 40.29 -59.86
CA PRO A 4 -0.50 39.10 -59.56
C PRO A 4 -2.00 39.28 -59.82
N HIS A 5 -2.79 38.21 -59.61
CA HIS A 5 -4.23 38.34 -59.36
C HIS A 5 -4.62 37.71 -58.02
N SER A 6 -5.14 38.59 -57.17
CA SER A 6 -5.95 38.31 -55.98
C SER A 6 -7.39 38.00 -56.38
N PHE A 7 -8.11 37.26 -55.53
CA PHE A 7 -9.50 37.62 -55.24
C PHE A 7 -9.85 37.22 -53.80
N LEU A 8 -10.03 38.24 -52.97
CA LEU A 8 -10.70 38.18 -51.68
C LEU A 8 -12.20 38.41 -51.91
N SER A 9 -13.06 37.72 -51.15
CA SER A 9 -14.06 38.32 -50.24
C SER A 9 -15.35 37.50 -50.12
N ARG A 10 -15.67 37.07 -48.89
CA ARG A 10 -16.82 37.56 -48.08
C ARG A 10 -16.83 36.82 -46.71
N VAL A 11 -16.55 37.54 -45.62
CA VAL A 11 -17.51 38.07 -44.60
C VAL A 11 -18.04 36.93 -43.69
N SER A 12 -17.49 36.76 -42.47
CA SER A 12 -17.99 37.30 -41.16
C SER A 12 -19.36 36.72 -40.78
N SER A 13 -19.71 36.23 -39.59
CA SER A 13 -19.20 36.18 -38.21
C SER A 13 -20.27 35.35 -37.45
N SER A 14 -19.98 34.45 -36.52
CA SER A 14 -20.07 34.75 -35.08
C SER A 14 -19.89 33.47 -34.23
N VAL A 15 -19.40 33.73 -33.02
CA VAL A 15 -19.05 32.89 -31.87
C VAL A 15 -20.20 32.02 -31.35
N THR A 16 -19.91 30.77 -30.94
CA THR A 16 -20.34 30.13 -29.66
C THR A 16 -19.53 28.84 -29.41
N SER A 17 -18.96 28.70 -28.22
CA SER A 17 -18.35 27.49 -27.63
C SER A 17 -19.40 26.68 -26.83
N PRO A 18 -19.08 25.55 -26.15
CA PRO A 18 -18.31 24.33 -26.50
C PRO A 18 -19.19 23.05 -26.32
N THR A 19 -18.58 21.85 -26.36
CA THR A 19 -19.03 20.54 -25.78
C THR A 19 -19.39 19.37 -26.72
N SER A 20 -19.03 18.17 -26.25
CA SER A 20 -19.28 16.81 -26.74
C SER A 20 -18.28 16.22 -27.74
N THR A 21 -17.13 15.78 -27.21
CA THR A 21 -16.26 14.79 -27.88
C THR A 21 -16.04 13.63 -26.93
N SER A 22 -17.10 12.86 -26.68
CA SER A 22 -17.07 11.68 -25.83
C SER A 22 -18.23 10.76 -26.17
N LEU A 23 -18.24 10.17 -27.37
CA LEU A 23 -19.25 9.16 -27.75
C LEU A 23 -18.79 8.21 -28.87
N ASN A 24 -17.49 8.09 -29.13
CA ASN A 24 -16.96 7.26 -30.24
C ASN A 24 -16.16 6.03 -29.77
N LEU A 25 -16.48 5.45 -28.60
CA LEU A 25 -15.83 4.23 -28.09
C LEU A 25 -16.81 3.08 -27.83
N LEU A 26 -17.84 2.91 -28.68
CA LEU A 26 -18.70 1.73 -28.65
C LEU A 26 -18.64 0.99 -30.01
N PRO A 27 -18.67 -0.36 -30.02
CA PRO A 27 -18.78 -1.15 -31.24
C PRO A 27 -20.00 -0.75 -32.08
N LEU A 28 -19.90 -0.83 -33.41
CA LEU A 28 -20.95 -0.38 -34.34
C LEU A 28 -22.32 -1.01 -34.10
N ASP A 29 -22.36 -2.23 -33.55
CA ASP A 29 -23.62 -2.94 -33.25
C ASP A 29 -24.39 -2.35 -32.07
N LEU A 30 -23.75 -1.55 -31.20
CA LEU A 30 -24.39 -0.86 -30.07
C LEU A 30 -24.95 0.52 -30.43
N GLN A 31 -24.47 1.15 -31.50
CA GLN A 31 -24.96 2.47 -31.91
C GLN A 31 -26.39 2.42 -32.46
N HIS A 32 -26.80 1.27 -33.03
CA HIS A 32 -28.14 1.06 -33.55
C HIS A 32 -29.19 0.69 -32.49
N ALA A 33 -28.78 0.21 -31.32
CA ALA A 33 -29.70 -0.20 -30.24
C ALA A 33 -30.16 0.96 -29.35
N VAL A 34 -29.36 2.04 -29.25
CA VAL A 34 -29.61 3.16 -28.33
C VAL A 34 -30.65 4.16 -28.87
N LEU A 35 -31.01 4.09 -30.15
CA LEU A 35 -31.91 5.07 -30.79
C LEU A 35 -33.34 4.58 -31.03
N SER A 36 -33.72 3.36 -30.60
CA SER A 36 -35.01 2.77 -30.97
C SER A 36 -35.89 2.25 -29.82
N ASP A 37 -35.42 2.16 -28.57
CA ASP A 37 -36.25 1.59 -27.50
C ASP A 37 -35.98 2.20 -26.11
N PRO A 38 -36.97 2.84 -25.46
CA PRO A 38 -36.85 3.37 -24.09
C PRO A 38 -36.65 2.29 -23.00
N THR A 39 -36.81 1.00 -23.34
CA THR A 39 -36.46 -0.13 -22.44
C THR A 39 -34.94 -0.30 -22.27
N SER A 40 -34.13 0.14 -23.23
CA SER A 40 -32.67 0.02 -23.19
C SER A 40 -32.01 0.89 -22.11
N VAL A 41 -32.59 2.05 -21.79
CA VAL A 41 -32.07 2.94 -20.74
C VAL A 41 -32.38 2.37 -19.36
N THR A 42 -33.57 1.77 -19.18
CA THR A 42 -33.91 1.09 -17.93
C THR A 42 -33.11 -0.19 -17.72
N ASP A 43 -32.76 -0.92 -18.77
CA ASP A 43 -31.90 -2.10 -18.70
C ASP A 43 -30.42 -1.73 -18.49
N SER A 44 -29.96 -0.63 -19.08
CA SER A 44 -28.61 -0.09 -18.80
C SER A 44 -28.50 0.43 -17.37
N LEU A 45 -29.55 1.08 -16.86
CA LEU A 45 -29.60 1.60 -15.50
C LEU A 45 -29.81 0.47 -14.48
N SER A 46 -30.56 -0.59 -14.81
CA SER A 46 -30.72 -1.79 -13.98
C SER A 46 -29.44 -2.64 -13.97
N TYR A 47 -28.71 -2.71 -15.09
CA TYR A 47 -27.37 -3.30 -15.17
C TYR A 47 -26.35 -2.46 -14.38
N PHE A 48 -26.38 -1.14 -14.49
CA PHE A 48 -25.49 -0.25 -13.73
C PHE A 48 -25.80 -0.29 -12.22
N THR A 49 -27.08 -0.31 -11.83
CA THR A 49 -27.49 -0.43 -10.42
C THR A 49 -27.25 -1.83 -9.86
N SER A 50 -27.45 -2.91 -10.62
CA SER A 50 -27.10 -4.27 -10.17
C SER A 50 -25.59 -4.48 -10.03
N ASN A 51 -24.76 -3.85 -10.88
CA ASN A 51 -23.31 -3.85 -10.73
C ASN A 51 -22.84 -2.97 -9.55
N LEU A 52 -23.50 -1.84 -9.29
CA LEU A 52 -23.27 -1.05 -8.07
C LEU A 52 -23.73 -1.77 -6.79
N ILE A 53 -24.80 -2.59 -6.87
CA ILE A 53 -25.28 -3.43 -5.77
C ILE A 53 -24.32 -4.61 -5.54
N SER A 54 -23.75 -5.20 -6.59
CA SER A 54 -22.66 -6.20 -6.51
C SER A 54 -21.38 -5.61 -5.90
N PHE A 55 -21.05 -4.35 -6.20
CA PHE A 55 -19.96 -3.62 -5.55
C PHE A 55 -20.30 -3.29 -4.09
N SER A 56 -21.57 -2.99 -3.79
CA SER A 56 -22.08 -2.91 -2.42
C SER A 56 -21.88 -4.22 -1.68
N ASP A 57 -22.15 -5.40 -2.26
CA ASP A 57 -21.96 -6.69 -1.58
C ASP A 57 -20.49 -7.00 -1.22
N GLN A 58 -19.52 -6.56 -2.03
CA GLN A 58 -18.10 -6.56 -1.63
C GLN A 58 -17.79 -5.45 -0.61
N GLY A 59 -18.43 -4.28 -0.71
CA GLY A 59 -18.31 -3.14 0.20
C GLY A 59 -19.04 -3.28 1.55
N GLN A 60 -19.94 -4.27 1.70
CA GLN A 60 -20.61 -4.61 2.96
C GLN A 60 -19.84 -5.65 3.76
N ASN A 61 -18.78 -6.27 3.21
CA ASN A 61 -17.89 -7.15 3.94
C ASN A 61 -16.73 -6.39 4.59
N LEU A 62 -16.21 -6.91 5.71
CA LEU A 62 -15.19 -6.21 6.52
C LEU A 62 -13.97 -5.82 5.70
N ALA A 63 -13.55 -6.69 4.77
CA ALA A 63 -12.42 -6.44 3.89
C ALA A 63 -12.69 -5.24 2.97
N GLY A 64 -13.85 -5.19 2.33
CA GLY A 64 -14.25 -4.07 1.48
C GLY A 64 -14.29 -2.73 2.23
N ILE A 65 -14.84 -2.71 3.44
CA ILE A 65 -14.87 -1.51 4.30
C ILE A 65 -13.44 -1.01 4.58
N PHE A 66 -12.53 -1.92 4.94
CA PHE A 66 -11.14 -1.56 5.23
C PHE A 66 -10.38 -1.09 3.99
N PHE A 67 -10.52 -1.76 2.85
CA PHE A 67 -9.88 -1.30 1.61
C PHE A 67 -10.39 0.08 1.20
N GLN A 68 -11.71 0.32 1.24
CA GLN A 68 -12.28 1.64 0.93
C GLN A 68 -11.81 2.70 1.91
N SER A 69 -11.82 2.40 3.22
CA SER A 69 -11.37 3.32 4.26
C SER A 69 -9.88 3.63 4.15
N SER A 70 -9.08 2.73 3.57
CA SER A 70 -7.63 2.90 3.40
C SER A 70 -7.26 3.96 2.36
N LEU A 71 -8.19 4.36 1.48
CA LEU A 71 -7.95 5.33 0.42
C LEU A 71 -7.64 6.72 0.97
N LEU A 72 -8.41 7.21 1.95
CA LEU A 72 -8.19 8.55 2.50
C LEU A 72 -6.81 8.68 3.17
N PRO A 73 -6.38 7.78 4.08
CA PRO A 73 -5.02 7.79 4.59
C PRO A 73 -3.96 7.70 3.49
N TYR A 74 -4.21 6.93 2.43
CA TYR A 74 -3.28 6.83 1.31
C TYR A 74 -3.11 8.15 0.55
N LEU A 75 -4.22 8.85 0.27
CA LEU A 75 -4.18 10.15 -0.38
C LEU A 75 -3.47 11.19 0.48
N LEU A 76 -3.67 11.16 1.80
CA LEU A 76 -2.96 12.01 2.74
C LEU A 76 -1.47 11.66 2.81
N PHE A 77 -1.11 10.37 2.74
CA PHE A 77 0.27 9.91 2.60
C PHE A 77 0.93 10.54 1.37
N LEU A 78 0.32 10.42 0.19
CA LEU A 78 0.83 11.06 -1.04
C LEU A 78 0.94 12.58 -0.88
N TYR A 79 -0.06 13.19 -0.25
CA TYR A 79 -0.11 14.64 -0.02
C TYR A 79 1.07 15.14 0.81
N PHE A 80 1.40 14.48 1.91
CA PHE A 80 2.53 14.88 2.75
C PHE A 80 3.86 14.48 2.12
N LEU A 81 3.94 13.33 1.46
CA LEU A 81 5.18 12.82 0.89
C LEU A 81 5.71 13.72 -0.24
N GLN A 82 4.82 14.28 -1.05
CA GLN A 82 5.17 15.16 -2.16
C GLN A 82 5.58 16.59 -1.74
N TYR A 83 5.52 16.92 -0.45
CA TYR A 83 5.96 18.24 0.04
C TYR A 83 7.40 18.49 -0.42
N SER A 84 7.62 19.55 -1.21
CA SER A 84 8.86 19.72 -1.97
C SER A 84 10.13 19.67 -1.11
N PRO A 85 10.16 20.24 0.11
CA PRO A 85 11.31 20.12 1.02
C PRO A 85 11.65 18.69 1.46
N ASN A 86 10.76 17.70 1.31
CA ASN A 86 11.07 16.30 1.59
C ASN A 86 12.13 15.71 0.67
N SER A 87 12.41 16.35 -0.46
CA SER A 87 13.33 15.85 -1.48
C SER A 87 13.00 14.46 -2.02
N THR A 88 11.74 14.01 -1.87
CA THR A 88 11.29 12.69 -2.34
C THR A 88 11.66 12.47 -3.82
N PRO A 89 12.33 11.35 -4.16
CA PRO A 89 12.72 11.05 -5.53
C PRO A 89 11.51 11.08 -6.48
N SER A 90 11.65 11.74 -7.64
CA SER A 90 10.58 11.93 -8.64
C SER A 90 9.95 10.60 -9.08
N LEU A 91 10.79 9.61 -9.41
CA LEU A 91 10.36 8.30 -9.86
C LEU A 91 9.72 7.49 -8.73
N GLY A 92 10.24 7.61 -7.51
CA GLY A 92 9.70 6.90 -6.35
C GLY A 92 8.34 7.46 -5.92
N ASN A 93 8.19 8.78 -5.91
CA ASN A 93 6.91 9.45 -5.70
C ASN A 93 5.89 9.08 -6.78
N PHE A 94 6.32 9.03 -8.05
CA PHE A 94 5.47 8.53 -9.13
C PHE A 94 5.07 7.07 -8.93
N GLY A 95 5.97 6.21 -8.43
CA GLY A 95 5.66 4.84 -8.06
C GLY A 95 4.51 4.77 -7.05
N PHE A 96 4.59 5.52 -5.95
CA PHE A 96 3.49 5.60 -4.99
C PHE A 96 2.19 6.12 -5.64
N GLN A 97 2.25 7.15 -6.48
CA GLN A 97 1.05 7.62 -7.20
C GLN A 97 0.48 6.55 -8.17
N TYR A 98 1.35 5.78 -8.82
CA TYR A 98 0.99 4.73 -9.76
C TYR A 98 0.18 3.61 -9.08
N LEU A 99 0.36 3.38 -7.76
CA LEU A 99 -0.48 2.44 -7.00
C LEU A 99 -1.98 2.73 -7.14
N LEU A 100 -2.37 3.99 -7.33
CA LEU A 100 -3.78 4.32 -7.55
C LEU A 100 -4.35 3.67 -8.80
N LEU A 101 -3.53 3.39 -9.82
CA LEU A 101 -3.97 2.67 -11.02
C LEU A 101 -4.27 1.20 -10.69
N PHE A 102 -3.49 0.56 -9.81
CA PHE A 102 -3.79 -0.76 -9.28
C PHE A 102 -5.12 -0.78 -8.51
N VAL A 103 -5.35 0.20 -7.63
CA VAL A 103 -6.62 0.32 -6.89
C VAL A 103 -7.79 0.56 -7.85
N LEU A 104 -7.62 1.44 -8.83
CA LEU A 104 -8.67 1.72 -9.83
C LEU A 104 -8.92 0.53 -10.76
N SER A 105 -7.92 -0.30 -11.05
CA SER A 105 -8.06 -1.46 -11.94
C SER A 105 -8.68 -2.67 -11.25
N THR A 106 -8.46 -2.84 -9.94
CA THR A 106 -9.03 -3.96 -9.17
C THR A 106 -10.55 -3.86 -9.01
N ILE A 107 -11.12 -2.64 -9.03
CA ILE A 107 -12.58 -2.42 -9.01
C ILE A 107 -13.30 -3.06 -10.21
N PRO A 108 -13.02 -2.66 -11.48
CA PRO A 108 -13.64 -3.29 -12.64
C PRO A 108 -13.24 -4.76 -12.78
N SER A 109 -12.02 -5.13 -12.37
CA SER A 109 -11.59 -6.53 -12.33
C SER A 109 -12.50 -7.38 -11.43
N GLY A 110 -12.79 -6.89 -10.23
CA GLY A 110 -13.70 -7.55 -9.30
C GLY A 110 -15.14 -7.63 -9.82
N ILE A 111 -15.62 -6.54 -10.46
CA ILE A 111 -16.94 -6.52 -11.10
C ILE A 111 -17.03 -7.58 -12.19
N ILE A 112 -16.08 -7.62 -13.13
CA ILE A 112 -16.04 -8.60 -14.22
C ILE A 112 -15.97 -10.03 -13.65
N SER A 113 -15.11 -10.25 -12.66
CA SER A 113 -14.98 -11.56 -12.01
C SER A 113 -16.32 -12.06 -11.50
N LYS A 114 -17.07 -11.17 -10.84
CA LYS A 114 -18.35 -11.54 -10.24
C LYS A 114 -19.49 -11.65 -11.25
N SER A 115 -19.61 -10.68 -12.15
CA SER A 115 -20.76 -10.57 -13.06
C SER A 115 -20.67 -11.50 -14.26
N VAL A 116 -19.45 -11.76 -14.78
CA VAL A 116 -19.22 -12.63 -15.94
C VAL A 116 -18.94 -14.06 -15.50
N TYR A 117 -18.04 -14.25 -14.54
CA TYR A 117 -17.56 -15.58 -14.17
C TYR A 117 -18.21 -16.16 -12.92
N GLY A 118 -18.97 -15.37 -12.15
CA GLY A 118 -19.57 -15.79 -10.88
C GLY A 118 -18.57 -15.95 -9.73
N GLU A 119 -17.30 -15.69 -9.99
CA GLU A 119 -16.16 -15.97 -9.13
C GLU A 119 -15.64 -14.73 -8.38
N THR A 120 -14.78 -14.96 -7.39
CA THR A 120 -14.00 -13.86 -6.78
C THR A 120 -12.80 -13.52 -7.67
N LEU A 121 -12.29 -12.28 -7.61
CA LEU A 121 -11.12 -11.88 -8.40
C LEU A 121 -9.93 -12.81 -8.19
N ALA A 122 -9.69 -13.25 -6.94
CA ALA A 122 -8.63 -14.19 -6.59
C ALA A 122 -8.70 -15.54 -7.35
N ASN A 123 -9.87 -15.95 -7.82
CA ASN A 123 -10.08 -17.18 -8.58
C ASN A 123 -10.03 -16.97 -10.11
N VAL A 124 -9.89 -15.73 -10.58
CA VAL A 124 -9.83 -15.39 -12.01
C VAL A 124 -8.39 -15.01 -12.38
N ASP A 125 -7.55 -16.01 -12.60
CA ASP A 125 -6.09 -15.85 -12.60
C ASP A 125 -5.58 -14.81 -13.62
N TRP A 126 -6.03 -14.84 -14.88
CA TRP A 126 -5.59 -13.86 -15.89
C TRP A 126 -5.89 -12.41 -15.52
N LEU A 127 -6.99 -12.19 -14.80
CA LEU A 127 -7.45 -10.87 -14.40
C LEU A 127 -6.78 -10.43 -13.09
N HIS A 128 -6.65 -11.37 -12.15
CA HIS A 128 -5.92 -11.21 -10.89
C HIS A 128 -4.44 -10.90 -11.14
N GLY A 129 -3.73 -11.77 -11.85
CA GLY A 129 -2.32 -11.59 -12.18
C GLY A 129 -2.05 -10.32 -12.99
N GLY A 130 -2.97 -9.95 -13.89
CA GLY A 130 -2.86 -8.68 -14.62
C GLY A 130 -2.98 -7.45 -13.72
N ALA A 131 -3.91 -7.45 -12.76
CA ALA A 131 -4.05 -6.37 -11.79
C ALA A 131 -2.82 -6.30 -10.87
N GLU A 132 -2.40 -7.42 -10.28
CA GLU A 132 -1.23 -7.52 -9.41
C GLU A 132 0.09 -7.15 -10.12
N GLY A 133 0.15 -7.26 -11.46
CA GLY A 133 1.24 -6.74 -12.26
C GLY A 133 1.44 -5.22 -12.13
N LEU A 134 0.36 -4.45 -11.95
CA LEU A 134 0.44 -3.00 -11.69
C LEU A 134 1.01 -2.71 -10.28
N LEU A 135 0.73 -3.58 -9.31
CA LEU A 135 1.33 -3.51 -7.97
C LEU A 135 2.83 -3.81 -8.02
N THR A 136 3.26 -4.81 -8.80
CA THR A 136 4.69 -5.08 -9.02
C THR A 136 5.39 -3.87 -9.66
N MET A 137 4.78 -3.25 -10.69
CA MET A 137 5.34 -2.04 -11.30
C MET A 137 5.46 -0.89 -10.28
N THR A 138 4.49 -0.73 -9.38
CA THR A 138 4.57 0.24 -8.27
C THR A 138 5.85 0.05 -7.45
N SER A 139 6.08 -1.16 -6.97
CA SER A 139 7.23 -1.49 -6.11
C SER A 139 8.56 -1.24 -6.82
N LEU A 140 8.67 -1.64 -8.10
CA LEU A 140 9.85 -1.38 -8.92
C LEU A 140 10.13 0.13 -9.10
N LEU A 141 9.10 0.95 -9.35
CA LEU A 141 9.27 2.40 -9.49
C LEU A 141 9.77 3.04 -8.18
N VAL A 142 9.23 2.61 -7.03
CA VAL A 142 9.67 3.06 -5.71
C VAL A 142 11.14 2.70 -5.49
N VAL A 143 11.48 1.42 -5.69
CA VAL A 143 12.84 0.91 -5.56
C VAL A 143 13.82 1.70 -6.44
N MET A 144 13.52 1.83 -7.73
CA MET A 144 14.39 2.52 -8.69
C MET A 144 14.57 3.99 -8.32
N GLY A 145 13.50 4.68 -7.91
CA GLY A 145 13.56 6.08 -7.53
C GLY A 145 14.48 6.33 -6.33
N PHE A 146 14.23 5.65 -5.22
CA PHE A 146 15.03 5.85 -4.00
C PHE A 146 16.46 5.35 -4.16
N ARG A 147 16.66 4.21 -4.82
CA ARG A 147 18.00 3.67 -5.02
C ARG A 147 18.85 4.56 -5.93
N ASN A 148 18.33 5.01 -7.08
CA ASN A 148 19.10 5.84 -8.00
C ASN A 148 19.47 7.19 -7.36
N GLN A 149 18.52 7.82 -6.64
CA GLN A 149 18.80 9.06 -5.90
C GLN A 149 19.91 8.86 -4.84
N SER A 150 19.88 7.73 -4.14
CA SER A 150 20.87 7.40 -3.11
C SER A 150 22.27 7.19 -3.68
N LEU A 151 22.39 6.61 -4.88
CA LEU A 151 23.69 6.37 -5.53
C LEU A 151 24.30 7.61 -6.19
N GLU A 152 23.46 8.50 -6.73
CA GLU A 152 23.92 9.63 -7.54
C GLU A 152 24.25 10.89 -6.70
N GLY A 153 24.08 10.84 -5.37
CA GLY A 153 24.45 11.95 -4.48
C GLY A 153 23.73 13.26 -4.78
N GLY A 154 22.50 13.17 -5.32
CA GLY A 154 21.67 14.33 -5.60
C GLY A 154 22.01 15.18 -6.83
N MET A 155 23.08 14.93 -7.58
CA MET A 155 23.51 15.86 -8.65
C MET A 155 23.63 15.32 -10.08
N LYS A 156 23.45 14.02 -10.34
CA LYS A 156 23.48 13.50 -11.72
C LYS A 156 22.37 12.50 -11.97
N GLY A 157 21.15 13.03 -11.95
CA GLY A 157 19.93 12.27 -12.17
C GLY A 157 19.98 11.35 -13.39
N VAL A 158 19.25 10.25 -13.26
CA VAL A 158 18.54 9.50 -14.31
C VAL A 158 17.52 10.40 -15.07
N LYS A 159 17.83 11.69 -15.29
CA LYS A 159 17.01 12.60 -16.11
C LYS A 159 16.88 12.12 -17.55
N GLY A 160 17.80 11.28 -18.02
CA GLY A 160 17.77 10.73 -19.38
C GLY A 160 16.70 9.67 -19.65
N ASN A 161 16.18 8.96 -18.64
CA ASN A 161 15.31 7.79 -18.88
C ASN A 161 14.04 7.73 -18.04
N GLU A 162 13.83 8.66 -17.09
CA GLU A 162 12.65 8.64 -16.21
C GLU A 162 11.33 8.75 -16.98
N GLY A 163 11.27 9.64 -17.99
CA GLY A 163 10.07 9.79 -18.83
C GLY A 163 9.73 8.52 -19.61
N VAL A 164 10.74 7.78 -20.07
CA VAL A 164 10.57 6.49 -20.75
C VAL A 164 10.02 5.45 -19.79
N ILE A 165 10.56 5.37 -18.57
CA ILE A 165 10.10 4.42 -17.53
C ILE A 165 8.65 4.71 -17.13
N LYS A 166 8.30 5.98 -16.89
CA LYS A 166 6.92 6.39 -16.58
C LYS A 166 5.97 6.09 -17.74
N GLY A 167 6.39 6.39 -18.97
CA GLY A 167 5.62 6.09 -20.17
C GLY A 167 5.37 4.59 -20.33
N PHE A 168 6.38 3.75 -20.09
CA PHE A 168 6.24 2.31 -20.07
C PHE A 168 5.25 1.84 -18.99
N ALA A 169 5.40 2.31 -17.74
CA ALA A 169 4.49 1.95 -16.66
C ALA A 169 3.03 2.33 -16.99
N LEU A 170 2.79 3.55 -17.49
CA LEU A 170 1.44 3.98 -17.91
C LEU A 170 0.92 3.13 -19.06
N SER A 171 1.77 2.72 -20.00
CA SER A 171 1.37 1.84 -21.10
C SER A 171 0.90 0.47 -20.62
N LEU A 172 1.48 -0.07 -19.53
CA LEU A 172 1.02 -1.32 -18.91
C LEU A 172 -0.39 -1.16 -18.32
N ALA A 173 -0.67 -0.04 -17.65
CA ALA A 173 -2.00 0.23 -17.10
C ALA A 173 -3.06 0.39 -18.22
N VAL A 174 -2.72 1.10 -19.30
CA VAL A 174 -3.59 1.23 -20.48
C VAL A 174 -3.82 -0.12 -21.15
N LEU A 175 -2.77 -0.92 -21.32
CA LEU A 175 -2.86 -2.26 -21.89
C LEU A 175 -3.78 -3.15 -21.05
N PHE A 176 -3.63 -3.13 -19.72
CA PHE A 176 -4.52 -3.86 -18.83
C PHE A 176 -5.97 -3.36 -18.91
N GLY A 177 -6.18 -2.05 -19.05
CA GLY A 177 -7.50 -1.46 -19.36
C GLY A 177 -8.13 -2.03 -20.64
N GLY A 178 -7.33 -2.27 -21.68
CA GLY A 178 -7.78 -2.97 -22.89
C GLY A 178 -8.15 -4.43 -22.64
N PHE A 179 -7.37 -5.15 -21.83
CA PHE A 179 -7.67 -6.52 -21.41
C PHE A 179 -8.95 -6.61 -20.57
N LEU A 180 -9.22 -5.62 -19.71
CA LEU A 180 -10.49 -5.54 -18.98
C LEU A 180 -11.70 -5.46 -19.92
N ALA A 181 -11.59 -4.67 -20.98
CA ALA A 181 -12.70 -4.45 -21.91
C ALA A 181 -12.96 -5.64 -22.85
N LEU A 182 -11.89 -6.32 -23.30
CA LEU A 182 -11.99 -7.34 -24.34
C LEU A 182 -11.83 -8.77 -23.82
N GLY A 183 -11.11 -8.94 -22.70
CA GLY A 183 -10.76 -10.25 -22.13
C GLY A 183 -11.93 -11.19 -21.87
N PRO A 184 -13.10 -10.72 -21.38
CA PRO A 184 -14.27 -11.58 -21.16
C PRO A 184 -14.76 -12.38 -22.37
N SER A 185 -14.43 -11.96 -23.58
CA SER A 185 -14.80 -12.67 -24.81
C SER A 185 -13.81 -13.78 -25.21
N TYR A 186 -12.63 -13.82 -24.58
CA TYR A 186 -11.52 -14.70 -24.98
C TYR A 186 -11.01 -15.61 -23.87
N PHE A 187 -11.30 -15.29 -22.60
CA PHE A 187 -10.79 -16.02 -21.45
C PHE A 187 -11.94 -16.54 -20.59
N ASP A 188 -11.79 -17.76 -20.10
CA ASP A 188 -12.62 -18.34 -19.04
C ASP A 188 -12.12 -17.90 -17.66
N ALA A 189 -12.94 -18.14 -16.63
CA ALA A 189 -12.63 -17.85 -15.23
C ALA A 189 -11.22 -18.33 -14.83
N HIS A 190 -10.90 -19.59 -15.10
CA HIS A 190 -9.62 -20.21 -14.72
C HIS A 190 -8.55 -20.15 -15.82
N SER A 191 -8.68 -19.23 -16.77
CA SER A 191 -7.62 -19.02 -17.76
C SER A 191 -6.37 -18.50 -17.06
N ALA A 192 -5.26 -19.18 -17.27
CA ALA A 192 -3.98 -18.83 -16.67
C ALA A 192 -3.47 -17.47 -17.16
N PHE A 193 -2.93 -16.68 -16.25
CA PHE A 193 -2.28 -15.41 -16.60
C PHE A 193 -1.10 -15.64 -17.54
N PHE A 194 -1.00 -14.78 -18.56
CA PHE A 194 -0.07 -14.96 -19.69
C PHE A 194 -0.09 -16.37 -20.29
N PHE A 195 -1.27 -17.00 -20.39
CA PHE A 195 -1.42 -18.36 -20.93
C PHE A 195 -0.61 -19.42 -20.17
N GLY A 196 -0.28 -19.17 -18.89
CA GLY A 196 0.51 -20.09 -18.07
C GLY A 196 1.96 -20.20 -18.53
N VAL A 197 2.56 -19.13 -19.08
CA VAL A 197 3.98 -19.16 -19.46
C VAL A 197 4.84 -19.54 -18.24
N GLY A 198 5.55 -20.66 -18.36
CA GLY A 198 6.35 -21.23 -17.27
C GLY A 198 5.65 -22.35 -16.49
N ASP A 199 4.35 -22.56 -16.68
CA ASP A 199 3.68 -23.72 -16.10
C ASP A 199 4.23 -25.01 -16.74
N LEU A 200 4.61 -25.96 -15.89
CA LEU A 200 5.09 -27.28 -16.28
C LEU A 200 3.91 -28.14 -16.77
N PRO A 201 4.00 -28.75 -17.97
CA PRO A 201 2.98 -29.70 -18.40
C PRO A 201 2.95 -30.91 -17.47
N SER A 202 1.77 -31.52 -17.31
CA SER A 202 1.58 -32.70 -16.47
C SER A 202 2.47 -33.89 -16.85
N SER A 203 3.00 -33.93 -18.07
CA SER A 203 3.92 -34.97 -18.55
C SER A 203 5.33 -34.92 -17.95
N ILE A 204 5.77 -33.77 -17.44
CA ILE A 204 7.10 -33.61 -16.82
C ILE A 204 7.04 -33.59 -15.29
N LEU A 205 5.84 -33.47 -14.73
CA LEU A 205 5.62 -33.59 -13.30
C LEU A 205 5.85 -35.04 -12.85
N PRO A 206 6.58 -35.30 -11.75
CA PRO A 206 6.77 -36.64 -11.23
C PRO A 206 5.44 -37.35 -10.97
N SER A 207 5.32 -38.59 -11.44
CA SER A 207 4.13 -39.43 -11.18
C SER A 207 3.91 -39.75 -9.70
N SER A 208 4.90 -39.48 -8.84
CA SER A 208 4.83 -39.63 -7.40
C SER A 208 4.16 -38.46 -6.68
N ILE A 209 3.78 -37.38 -7.39
CA ILE A 209 3.04 -36.27 -6.79
C ILE A 209 1.65 -36.79 -6.34
N PRO A 210 1.29 -36.65 -5.05
CA PRO A 210 0.04 -37.18 -4.52
C PRO A 210 -1.20 -36.37 -4.91
N HIS A 211 -1.05 -35.08 -5.17
CA HIS A 211 -2.19 -34.16 -5.40
C HIS A 211 -2.15 -33.52 -6.79
N SER A 212 -3.31 -33.32 -7.39
CA SER A 212 -3.47 -32.51 -8.61
C SER A 212 -3.77 -31.05 -8.25
N GLU A 213 -3.28 -30.11 -9.05
CA GLU A 213 -3.59 -28.69 -8.86
C GLU A 213 -5.11 -28.43 -8.90
N PRO A 214 -5.68 -27.71 -7.93
CA PRO A 214 -7.06 -27.25 -7.97
C PRO A 214 -7.31 -26.24 -9.09
N ALA A 215 -8.57 -26.08 -9.50
CA ALA A 215 -8.94 -25.15 -10.58
C ALA A 215 -8.58 -23.68 -10.29
N ASN A 216 -8.48 -23.32 -9.03
CA ASN A 216 -8.12 -21.99 -8.55
C ASN A 216 -6.65 -21.85 -8.14
N ALA A 217 -5.80 -22.82 -8.51
CA ALA A 217 -4.36 -22.67 -8.41
C ALA A 217 -3.88 -21.52 -9.31
N LEU A 218 -2.99 -20.68 -8.78
CA LEU A 218 -2.39 -19.58 -9.54
C LEU A 218 -1.36 -20.11 -10.53
N SER A 219 -1.30 -19.50 -11.72
CA SER A 219 -0.21 -19.79 -12.68
C SER A 219 1.14 -19.29 -12.16
N ILE A 220 2.24 -19.82 -12.73
CA ILE A 220 3.60 -19.37 -12.41
C ILE A 220 3.77 -17.84 -12.56
N PRO A 221 3.28 -17.20 -13.63
CA PRO A 221 3.32 -15.74 -13.75
C PRO A 221 2.65 -15.01 -12.59
N THR A 222 1.50 -15.48 -12.13
CA THR A 222 0.79 -14.85 -11.00
C THR A 222 1.51 -15.09 -9.68
N TRP A 223 2.02 -16.31 -9.43
CA TRP A 223 2.86 -16.57 -8.25
C TRP A 223 4.14 -15.73 -8.26
N ALA A 224 4.77 -15.57 -9.43
CA ALA A 224 5.95 -14.72 -9.58
C ALA A 224 5.63 -13.27 -9.21
N ILE A 225 4.51 -12.71 -9.67
CA ILE A 225 4.07 -11.35 -9.31
C ILE A 225 3.86 -11.20 -7.79
N HIS A 226 3.24 -12.19 -7.13
CA HIS A 226 3.05 -12.17 -5.67
C HIS A 226 4.39 -12.16 -4.92
N PHE A 227 5.30 -13.06 -5.27
CA PHE A 227 6.61 -13.09 -4.61
C PHE A 227 7.47 -11.87 -4.96
N SER A 228 7.40 -11.38 -6.20
CA SER A 228 8.12 -10.17 -6.61
C SER A 228 7.66 -8.98 -5.79
N SER A 229 6.36 -8.74 -5.69
CA SER A 229 5.84 -7.59 -4.93
C SER A 229 6.23 -7.64 -3.45
N VAL A 230 6.25 -8.81 -2.81
CA VAL A 230 6.73 -8.98 -1.42
C VAL A 230 8.23 -8.68 -1.29
N PHE A 231 9.07 -9.25 -2.17
CA PHE A 231 10.52 -9.07 -2.12
C PHE A 231 10.94 -7.64 -2.50
N GLU A 232 10.34 -7.07 -3.53
CA GLU A 232 10.57 -5.70 -3.97
C GLU A 232 10.14 -4.70 -2.91
N TRP A 233 9.06 -4.97 -2.17
CA TRP A 233 8.64 -4.12 -1.06
C TRP A 233 9.63 -4.15 0.10
N LEU A 234 10.17 -5.31 0.46
CA LEU A 234 11.27 -5.40 1.44
C LEU A 234 12.51 -4.64 0.97
N PHE A 235 12.78 -4.68 -0.33
CA PHE A 235 13.89 -3.92 -0.90
C PHE A 235 13.59 -2.41 -0.91
N ALA A 236 12.35 -1.99 -1.20
CA ALA A 236 11.89 -0.61 -1.08
C ALA A 236 12.07 -0.08 0.36
N MET A 237 11.64 -0.87 1.34
CA MET A 237 11.83 -0.61 2.77
C MET A 237 13.31 -0.40 3.13
N LYS A 238 14.21 -1.23 2.57
CA LYS A 238 15.66 -1.11 2.76
C LYS A 238 16.20 0.18 2.13
N VAL A 239 15.89 0.47 0.87
CA VAL A 239 16.45 1.67 0.21
C VAL A 239 15.89 2.96 0.81
N ILE A 240 14.66 2.96 1.31
CA ILE A 240 14.07 4.10 2.04
C ILE A 240 14.71 4.26 3.42
N TRP A 241 15.08 3.16 4.07
CA TRP A 241 15.86 3.21 5.30
C TRP A 241 17.21 3.88 5.04
N ASP A 242 17.96 3.39 4.04
CA ASP A 242 19.27 3.92 3.67
C ASP A 242 19.16 5.40 3.22
N TYR A 243 18.01 5.81 2.66
CA TYR A 243 17.73 7.19 2.28
C TYR A 243 17.70 8.18 3.46
N SER A 244 17.53 7.72 4.69
CA SER A 244 17.68 8.58 5.87
C SER A 244 19.11 9.13 5.99
N GLU A 245 20.11 8.32 5.64
CA GLU A 245 21.52 8.72 5.68
C GLU A 245 21.83 9.71 4.56
N VAL A 246 21.31 9.45 3.37
CA VAL A 246 21.47 10.31 2.18
C VAL A 246 20.91 11.70 2.43
N THR A 247 19.74 11.80 3.07
CA THR A 247 19.08 13.07 3.39
C THR A 247 19.54 13.67 4.71
N GLY A 248 20.18 12.92 5.60
CA GLY A 248 20.41 13.32 6.98
C GLY A 248 19.12 13.44 7.81
N ASN A 249 17.99 12.92 7.32
CA ASN A 249 16.71 12.96 8.00
C ASN A 249 16.29 11.56 8.49
N GLU A 250 16.53 11.30 9.77
CA GLU A 250 16.21 10.05 10.47
C GLU A 250 14.72 9.67 10.42
N LYS A 251 13.80 10.62 10.15
CA LYS A 251 12.36 10.32 10.04
C LYS A 251 12.04 9.37 8.87
N TRP A 252 12.92 9.24 7.87
CA TRP A 252 12.80 8.23 6.80
C TRP A 252 12.89 6.78 7.32
N LYS A 253 13.64 6.52 8.41
CA LYS A 253 13.58 5.19 9.08
C LYS A 253 12.18 4.91 9.63
N GLY A 254 11.50 5.95 10.11
CA GLY A 254 10.09 5.90 10.51
C GLY A 254 9.15 5.55 9.36
N MET A 255 9.46 5.98 8.13
CA MET A 255 8.71 5.54 6.92
C MET A 255 8.83 4.04 6.72
N THR A 256 10.04 3.47 6.82
CA THR A 256 10.25 2.03 6.70
C THR A 256 9.43 1.24 7.72
N TRP A 257 9.37 1.67 8.97
CA TRP A 257 8.48 1.06 9.96
C TRP A 257 6.99 1.21 9.61
N GLY A 258 6.60 2.37 9.07
CA GLY A 258 5.25 2.62 8.59
C GLY A 258 4.84 1.74 7.40
N MET A 259 5.79 1.24 6.61
CA MET A 259 5.56 0.33 5.48
C MET A 259 5.41 -1.15 5.89
N LEU A 260 5.76 -1.52 7.12
CA LEU A 260 5.74 -2.93 7.57
C LEU A 260 4.32 -3.55 7.58
N PRO A 261 3.24 -2.85 7.98
CA PRO A 261 1.89 -3.42 7.88
C PRO A 261 1.48 -3.71 6.43
N LEU A 262 1.93 -2.92 5.45
CA LEU A 262 1.68 -3.19 4.02
C LEU A 262 2.42 -4.45 3.54
N HIS A 263 3.63 -4.69 4.04
CA HIS A 263 4.32 -5.97 3.81
C HIS A 263 3.52 -7.15 4.40
N ALA A 264 3.05 -7.02 5.64
CA ALA A 264 2.23 -8.04 6.29
C ALA A 264 0.91 -8.30 5.55
N SER A 265 0.32 -7.27 4.94
CA SER A 265 -0.84 -7.39 4.06
C SER A 265 -0.53 -8.27 2.83
N GLY A 266 0.59 -8.05 2.15
CA GLY A 266 1.03 -8.90 1.04
C GLY A 266 1.24 -10.37 1.43
N VAL A 267 1.78 -10.62 2.64
CA VAL A 267 1.92 -11.98 3.19
C VAL A 267 0.55 -12.64 3.42
N CYS A 268 -0.46 -11.89 3.86
CA CYS A 268 -1.82 -12.41 4.01
C CYS A 268 -2.40 -12.86 2.66
N ALA A 269 -2.21 -12.07 1.60
CA ALA A 269 -2.64 -12.42 0.25
C ALA A 269 -1.98 -13.72 -0.23
N CYS A 270 -0.64 -13.81 -0.13
CA CYS A 270 0.11 -15.01 -0.50
C CYS A 270 -0.33 -16.24 0.29
N THR A 271 -0.63 -16.07 1.59
CA THR A 271 -1.11 -17.15 2.45
C THR A 271 -2.50 -17.62 2.05
N TYR A 272 -3.39 -16.72 1.67
CA TYR A 272 -4.73 -17.08 1.18
C TYR A 272 -4.65 -17.88 -0.14
N HIS A 273 -3.77 -17.48 -1.04
CA HIS A 273 -3.51 -18.18 -2.30
C HIS A 273 -2.81 -19.54 -2.09
N PHE A 274 -1.94 -19.66 -1.09
CA PHE A 274 -1.33 -20.93 -0.71
C PHE A 274 -2.40 -21.97 -0.34
N PHE A 275 -3.48 -21.56 0.33
CA PHE A 275 -4.64 -22.41 0.63
C PHE A 275 -5.68 -22.45 -0.48
N TYR A 276 -5.28 -22.17 -1.73
CA TYR A 276 -6.17 -22.15 -2.88
C TYR A 276 -7.46 -21.38 -2.61
N ASN A 277 -7.34 -20.18 -2.06
CA ASN A 277 -8.48 -19.27 -1.85
C ASN A 277 -9.67 -19.91 -1.10
N ASP A 278 -9.41 -20.81 -0.15
CA ASP A 278 -10.50 -21.50 0.55
C ASP A 278 -11.41 -20.50 1.30
N PRO A 279 -12.73 -20.49 1.05
CA PRO A 279 -13.65 -19.55 1.67
C PRO A 279 -13.69 -19.61 3.21
N SER A 280 -13.31 -20.72 3.83
CA SER A 280 -13.21 -20.82 5.30
C SER A 280 -12.09 -19.96 5.89
N LEU A 281 -11.12 -19.54 5.07
CA LEU A 281 -9.97 -18.72 5.47
C LEU A 281 -10.13 -17.24 5.07
N GLN A 282 -11.35 -16.78 4.78
CA GLN A 282 -11.67 -15.38 4.44
C GLN A 282 -11.22 -14.35 5.50
N PHE A 283 -10.94 -14.79 6.74
CA PHE A 283 -10.31 -13.93 7.73
C PHE A 283 -8.92 -13.43 7.28
N LEU A 284 -8.19 -14.18 6.44
CA LEU A 284 -6.90 -13.77 5.85
C LEU A 284 -7.08 -12.54 4.96
N VAL A 285 -8.12 -12.53 4.12
CA VAL A 285 -8.46 -11.38 3.26
C VAL A 285 -8.92 -10.18 4.09
N SER A 286 -9.69 -10.42 5.15
CA SER A 286 -10.09 -9.35 6.08
C SER A 286 -8.89 -8.76 6.84
N THR A 287 -7.94 -9.62 7.22
CA THR A 287 -6.69 -9.22 7.90
C THR A 287 -5.77 -8.46 6.95
N GLN A 288 -5.63 -8.92 5.70
CA GLN A 288 -4.96 -8.19 4.61
C GLN A 288 -5.51 -6.76 4.50
N ALA A 289 -6.83 -6.62 4.37
CA ALA A 289 -7.47 -5.31 4.23
C ALA A 289 -7.24 -4.41 5.46
N GLY A 290 -7.36 -4.96 6.67
CA GLY A 290 -7.10 -4.23 7.91
C GLY A 290 -5.63 -3.77 8.02
N LEU A 291 -4.69 -4.62 7.62
CA LEU A 291 -3.27 -4.28 7.56
C LEU A 291 -2.95 -3.25 6.46
N THR A 292 -3.69 -3.26 5.35
CA THR A 292 -3.60 -2.20 4.33
C THR A 292 -4.07 -0.85 4.88
N LEU A 293 -5.21 -0.82 5.57
CA LEU A 293 -5.69 0.39 6.24
C LEU A 293 -4.67 0.89 7.27
N LEU A 294 -4.21 0.01 8.15
CA LEU A 294 -3.20 0.34 9.16
C LEU A 294 -1.92 0.85 8.50
N GLY A 295 -1.44 0.18 7.46
CA GLY A 295 -0.26 0.53 6.70
C GLY A 295 -0.36 1.90 6.04
N ASN A 296 -1.50 2.21 5.43
CA ASN A 296 -1.72 3.53 4.84
C ASN A 296 -1.76 4.63 5.91
N ILE A 297 -2.34 4.36 7.09
CA ILE A 297 -2.32 5.28 8.23
C ILE A 297 -0.88 5.50 8.74
N THR A 298 -0.10 4.43 8.91
CA THR A 298 1.27 4.54 9.42
C THR A 298 2.20 5.21 8.42
N CYS A 299 2.07 4.93 7.12
CA CYS A 299 2.76 5.67 6.05
C CYS A 299 2.34 7.14 6.02
N MET A 300 1.06 7.45 6.18
CA MET A 300 0.55 8.83 6.26
C MET A 300 1.20 9.59 7.43
N ILE A 301 1.21 9.00 8.62
CA ILE A 301 1.84 9.60 9.81
C ILE A 301 3.34 9.78 9.56
N ALA A 302 4.02 8.80 8.96
CA ALA A 302 5.44 8.92 8.65
C ALA A 302 5.74 10.03 7.63
N ALA A 303 4.98 10.11 6.53
CA ALA A 303 5.11 11.18 5.54
C ALA A 303 4.83 12.56 6.14
N TRP A 304 3.83 12.66 7.01
CA TRP A 304 3.52 13.88 7.74
C TRP A 304 4.67 14.30 8.67
N ARG A 305 5.26 13.36 9.43
CA ARG A 305 6.44 13.63 10.29
C ARG A 305 7.64 14.11 9.48
N ILE A 306 7.87 13.51 8.30
CA ILE A 306 8.91 13.97 7.38
C ILE A 306 8.60 15.40 6.91
N ALA A 307 7.37 15.67 6.46
CA ALA A 307 6.95 17.00 6.00
C ALA A 307 7.12 18.08 7.07
N VAL A 308 6.65 17.84 8.30
CA VAL A 308 6.81 18.76 9.44
C VAL A 308 8.27 18.99 9.76
N SER A 309 9.10 17.93 9.77
CA SER A 309 10.55 18.08 10.02
C SER A 309 11.26 18.93 8.95
N ASN A 310 10.68 19.03 7.76
CA ASN A 310 11.19 19.85 6.67
C ASN A 310 10.45 21.20 6.51
N GLY A 311 9.66 21.62 7.52
CA GLY A 311 9.05 22.94 7.59
C GLY A 311 7.56 23.02 7.23
N TRP A 312 6.89 21.90 6.96
CA TRP A 312 5.45 21.91 6.70
C TRP A 312 4.66 22.40 7.91
N ASN A 313 3.69 23.28 7.67
CA ASN A 313 2.78 23.83 8.69
C ASN A 313 1.38 24.07 8.09
N LEU A 314 0.41 24.43 8.92
CA LEU A 314 -0.98 24.65 8.47
C LEU A 314 -1.13 25.74 7.39
N GLY A 315 -0.20 26.69 7.30
CA GLY A 315 -0.18 27.70 6.23
C GLY A 315 0.20 27.14 4.85
N GLU A 316 0.85 25.98 4.81
CA GLU A 316 1.19 25.24 3.59
C GLU A 316 0.04 24.31 3.13
N LEU A 317 -1.07 24.29 3.88
CA LEU A 317 -2.23 23.47 3.52
C LEU A 317 -2.79 23.93 2.17
N ASN A 318 -2.66 23.06 1.18
CA ASN A 318 -3.14 23.31 -0.16
C ASN A 318 -3.87 22.07 -0.69
N PRO A 319 -5.21 22.10 -0.81
CA PRO A 319 -6.00 20.94 -1.23
C PRO A 319 -5.71 20.52 -2.69
N VAL A 320 -5.11 21.40 -3.50
CA VAL A 320 -4.61 21.07 -4.83
C VAL A 320 -3.11 21.33 -4.85
N PRO A 321 -2.29 20.30 -4.60
CA PRO A 321 -0.84 20.41 -4.63
C PRO A 321 -0.42 21.05 -5.95
N LYS A 322 0.31 22.17 -5.87
CA LYS A 322 0.86 22.80 -7.07
C LYS A 322 1.71 21.79 -7.82
N ALA A 323 1.57 21.74 -9.14
CA ALA A 323 2.46 20.93 -9.96
C ALA A 323 3.90 21.34 -9.63
N ARG A 324 4.81 20.34 -9.56
CA ARG A 324 6.22 20.57 -9.24
C ARG A 324 6.72 21.74 -10.12
N GLY A 325 6.94 22.93 -9.54
CA GLY A 325 7.46 24.12 -10.24
C GLY A 325 6.61 25.39 -10.21
N GLU A 326 5.35 25.35 -9.80
CA GLU A 326 4.53 26.57 -9.75
C GLU A 326 4.78 27.38 -8.46
N GLY A 327 5.28 28.61 -8.62
CA GLY A 327 5.64 29.53 -7.52
C GLY A 327 7.09 30.03 -7.52
N LEU A 328 7.90 29.63 -8.51
CA LEU A 328 9.24 30.17 -8.73
C LEU A 328 9.16 31.63 -9.27
N PRO A 329 10.04 32.56 -8.84
CA PRO A 329 10.09 33.91 -9.37
C PRO A 329 10.26 33.94 -10.90
N GLU A 330 9.55 34.83 -11.59
CA GLU A 330 9.73 35.07 -13.03
C GLU A 330 11.20 35.40 -13.33
N GLY A 331 11.85 34.56 -14.16
CA GLY A 331 13.27 34.65 -14.49
C GLY A 331 14.13 33.46 -14.03
N MET A 332 13.66 32.60 -13.12
CA MET A 332 14.34 31.32 -12.80
C MET A 332 13.89 30.15 -13.70
N ALA A 333 12.74 30.28 -14.37
CA ALA A 333 12.20 29.22 -15.24
C ALA A 333 13.06 28.93 -16.48
N GLU A 334 13.90 29.88 -16.91
CA GLU A 334 14.80 29.72 -18.07
C GLU A 334 16.26 29.39 -17.69
N GLY A 335 16.60 29.30 -16.40
CA GLY A 335 17.99 29.12 -15.94
C GLY A 335 18.21 28.15 -14.78
N VAL A 336 17.14 27.66 -14.13
CA VAL A 336 17.23 26.67 -13.05
C VAL A 336 16.66 25.35 -13.55
N ALA A 337 17.54 24.37 -13.74
CA ALA A 337 17.21 23.05 -14.23
C ALA A 337 16.40 22.24 -13.19
N SER A 338 15.10 22.53 -13.07
CA SER A 338 14.07 21.85 -12.26
C SER A 338 14.09 22.13 -10.75
N ILE A 339 12.93 21.94 -10.11
CA ILE A 339 12.71 21.90 -8.65
C ILE A 339 13.72 21.01 -7.93
N ASP A 340 14.24 19.98 -8.62
CA ASP A 340 15.28 19.10 -8.09
C ASP A 340 16.54 19.89 -7.73
N THR A 341 16.89 20.97 -8.45
CA THR A 341 18.03 21.84 -8.09
C THR A 341 17.78 22.73 -6.87
N TYR A 342 16.53 23.08 -6.56
CA TYR A 342 16.22 23.92 -5.38
C TYR A 342 16.08 23.07 -4.12
N ALA A 343 15.42 21.90 -4.21
CA ALA A 343 15.35 20.93 -3.12
C ALA A 343 16.72 20.29 -2.81
N ALA A 344 17.53 19.97 -3.85
CA ALA A 344 18.91 19.52 -3.66
C ALA A 344 19.86 20.64 -3.20
N ALA A 345 19.54 21.92 -3.43
CA ALA A 345 20.30 23.03 -2.88
C ALA A 345 20.05 23.25 -1.38
N THR A 346 18.91 22.79 -0.85
CA THR A 346 18.57 22.93 0.58
C THR A 346 19.05 21.78 1.47
N MET A 347 19.35 20.60 0.91
CA MET A 347 19.97 19.49 1.65
C MET A 347 21.09 18.89 0.81
N ALA A 348 22.33 18.98 1.31
CA ALA A 348 23.46 18.30 0.69
C ALA A 348 23.26 16.78 0.80
N LEU A 349 22.81 16.14 -0.28
CA LEU A 349 22.64 14.69 -0.33
C LEU A 349 24.02 14.03 -0.35
N THR A 350 24.28 13.12 0.57
CA THR A 350 25.52 12.35 0.58
C THR A 350 25.31 11.02 -0.17
N PRO A 351 26.05 10.76 -1.26
CA PRO A 351 25.89 9.49 -1.99
C PRO A 351 26.24 8.30 -1.11
N TYR A 352 25.38 7.30 -1.14
CA TYR A 352 25.58 5.99 -0.52
C TYR A 352 26.34 5.08 -1.48
N GLU A 353 27.36 4.38 -0.99
CA GLU A 353 28.10 3.39 -1.79
C GLU A 353 27.35 2.05 -1.78
N ALA A 354 26.67 1.71 -2.88
CA ALA A 354 26.06 0.39 -2.99
C ALA A 354 27.10 -0.72 -3.01
N LYS A 355 26.90 -1.71 -2.14
CA LYS A 355 27.69 -2.94 -2.10
C LYS A 355 27.51 -3.84 -3.33
N GLU A 356 26.41 -3.69 -4.09
CA GLU A 356 26.08 -4.54 -5.25
C GLU A 356 25.51 -3.75 -6.43
N SER A 357 25.77 -4.24 -7.65
CA SER A 357 25.33 -3.60 -8.90
C SER A 357 23.82 -3.79 -9.18
N ASN A 358 23.23 -2.93 -10.03
CA ASN A 358 21.80 -3.04 -10.38
C ASN A 358 21.47 -4.37 -11.07
N VAL A 359 22.39 -4.88 -11.91
CA VAL A 359 22.21 -6.13 -12.64
C VAL A 359 22.22 -7.31 -11.68
N GLU A 360 23.17 -7.33 -10.74
CA GLU A 360 23.26 -8.37 -9.72
C GLU A 360 22.00 -8.41 -8.85
N LEU A 361 21.52 -7.24 -8.42
CA LEU A 361 20.30 -7.12 -7.64
C LEU A 361 19.07 -7.64 -8.40
N VAL A 362 18.87 -7.19 -9.65
CA VAL A 362 17.74 -7.65 -10.49
C VAL A 362 17.83 -9.15 -10.73
N ALA A 363 19.03 -9.70 -10.96
CA ALA A 363 19.23 -11.13 -11.13
C ALA A 363 18.89 -11.92 -9.86
N LYS A 364 19.32 -11.45 -8.67
CA LYS A 364 19.01 -12.08 -7.38
C LYS A 364 17.50 -12.05 -7.09
N LEU A 365 16.87 -10.89 -7.25
CA LEU A 365 15.43 -10.74 -7.05
C LEU A 365 14.63 -11.59 -8.04
N GLY A 366 14.96 -11.52 -9.33
CA GLY A 366 14.30 -12.33 -10.36
C GLY A 366 14.46 -13.83 -10.12
N LEU A 367 15.66 -14.28 -9.76
CA LEU A 367 15.90 -15.68 -9.42
C LEU A 367 15.12 -16.11 -8.17
N ALA A 368 15.15 -15.31 -7.10
CA ALA A 368 14.40 -15.59 -5.88
C ALA A 368 12.89 -15.68 -6.16
N THR A 369 12.35 -14.74 -6.94
CA THR A 369 10.95 -14.72 -7.35
C THR A 369 10.58 -16.00 -8.13
N VAL A 370 11.35 -16.34 -9.16
CA VAL A 370 11.07 -17.54 -9.99
C VAL A 370 11.21 -18.81 -9.16
N VAL A 371 12.30 -18.99 -8.41
CA VAL A 371 12.51 -20.19 -7.60
C VAL A 371 11.40 -20.35 -6.57
N THR A 372 10.99 -19.27 -5.90
CA THR A 372 9.93 -19.33 -4.89
C THR A 372 8.56 -19.61 -5.51
N ALA A 373 8.25 -19.01 -6.67
CA ALA A 373 7.00 -19.27 -7.39
C ALA A 373 6.86 -20.76 -7.76
N TYR A 374 7.91 -21.37 -8.32
CA TYR A 374 7.92 -22.81 -8.64
C TYR A 374 7.91 -23.68 -7.38
N ALA A 375 8.67 -23.29 -6.36
CA ALA A 375 8.73 -24.03 -5.10
C ALA A 375 7.37 -24.08 -4.40
N VAL A 376 6.59 -23.00 -4.43
CA VAL A 376 5.25 -23.00 -3.86
C VAL A 376 4.29 -23.78 -4.75
N LYS A 377 4.09 -23.37 -6.01
CA LYS A 377 3.11 -23.99 -6.92
C LYS A 377 3.25 -25.51 -7.03
N TYR A 378 4.48 -26.02 -7.14
CA TYR A 378 4.70 -27.46 -7.31
C TYR A 378 5.12 -28.18 -6.03
N GLY A 379 5.75 -27.49 -5.08
CA GLY A 379 6.12 -28.09 -3.80
C GLY A 379 4.90 -28.39 -2.94
N GLU A 380 3.89 -27.53 -2.97
CA GLU A 380 2.65 -27.73 -2.21
C GLU A 380 1.91 -29.01 -2.60
N LEU A 381 2.03 -29.45 -3.86
CA LEU A 381 1.42 -30.70 -4.36
C LEU A 381 1.96 -31.96 -3.69
N PHE A 382 3.11 -31.89 -3.02
CA PHE A 382 3.70 -33.02 -2.28
C PHE A 382 3.19 -33.16 -0.85
N PHE A 383 2.42 -32.20 -0.36
CA PHE A 383 1.96 -32.14 1.03
C PHE A 383 0.43 -32.11 1.10
N ASP A 384 -0.16 -32.71 2.15
CA ASP A 384 -1.61 -32.63 2.38
C ASP A 384 -2.06 -31.22 2.79
N LEU A 385 -1.16 -30.48 3.44
CA LEU A 385 -1.29 -29.07 3.76
C LEU A 385 -0.68 -28.30 2.59
N PRO A 386 -1.47 -27.83 1.60
CA PRO A 386 -2.53 -26.82 1.78
C PRO A 386 -3.96 -27.22 1.33
N PHE A 387 -4.18 -28.47 0.93
CA PHE A 387 -5.49 -28.95 0.43
C PHE A 387 -6.57 -29.05 1.51
N THR A 388 -6.15 -29.05 2.78
CA THR A 388 -7.03 -28.88 3.93
C THR A 388 -6.82 -27.50 4.53
N ALA A 389 -7.84 -26.64 4.48
CA ALA A 389 -7.81 -25.33 5.09
C ALA A 389 -7.42 -25.39 6.58
N ASN A 390 -6.43 -24.58 6.96
CA ASN A 390 -5.92 -24.57 8.32
C ASN A 390 -5.67 -23.13 8.81
N GLY A 391 -6.66 -22.61 9.56
CA GLY A 391 -6.59 -21.26 10.12
C GLY A 391 -5.40 -21.03 11.05
N TYR A 392 -4.97 -22.04 11.81
CA TYR A 392 -3.82 -21.92 12.71
C TYR A 392 -2.51 -21.77 11.96
N VAL A 393 -2.30 -22.58 10.91
CA VAL A 393 -1.12 -22.45 10.04
C VAL A 393 -1.15 -21.10 9.32
N GLY A 394 -2.30 -20.71 8.77
CA GLY A 394 -2.47 -19.39 8.14
C GLY A 394 -2.13 -18.24 9.09
N THR A 395 -2.66 -18.25 10.32
CA THR A 395 -2.31 -17.28 11.37
C THR A 395 -0.82 -17.33 11.72
N GLY A 396 -0.22 -18.51 11.80
CA GLY A 396 1.21 -18.68 12.07
C GLY A 396 2.07 -17.99 11.00
N ILE A 397 1.76 -18.19 9.72
CA ILE A 397 2.51 -17.59 8.60
C ILE A 397 2.42 -16.06 8.63
N ILE A 398 1.21 -15.50 8.74
CA ILE A 398 0.99 -14.04 8.70
C ILE A 398 1.55 -13.31 9.92
N LEU A 399 1.83 -14.02 11.03
CA LEU A 399 2.51 -13.45 12.19
C LEU A 399 4.02 -13.63 12.11
N ALA A 400 4.49 -14.84 11.76
CA ALA A 400 5.91 -15.18 11.80
C ALA A 400 6.74 -14.40 10.79
N ILE A 401 6.27 -14.28 9.54
CA ILE A 401 7.04 -13.61 8.48
C ILE A 401 7.20 -12.10 8.79
N PRO A 402 6.13 -11.33 9.07
CA PRO A 402 6.29 -9.92 9.44
C PRO A 402 7.06 -9.72 10.74
N ALA A 403 6.92 -10.61 11.73
CA ALA A 403 7.69 -10.54 12.98
C ALA A 403 9.19 -10.74 12.73
N LEU A 404 9.57 -11.67 11.85
CA LEU A 404 10.96 -11.86 11.45
C LEU A 404 11.52 -10.61 10.77
N VAL A 405 10.77 -10.03 9.83
CA VAL A 405 11.16 -8.77 9.17
C VAL A 405 11.32 -7.65 10.21
N ALA A 406 10.36 -7.50 11.12
CA ALA A 406 10.44 -6.53 12.22
C ALA A 406 11.70 -6.74 13.06
N ALA A 407 12.00 -7.98 13.45
CA ALA A 407 13.19 -8.30 14.24
C ALA A 407 14.49 -7.96 13.51
N LEU A 408 14.55 -8.18 12.18
CA LEU A 408 15.71 -7.83 11.36
C LEU A 408 15.94 -6.30 11.27
N TYR A 409 14.88 -5.50 11.16
CA TYR A 409 14.99 -4.04 11.18
C TYR A 409 15.28 -3.50 12.58
N TYR A 410 14.68 -4.10 13.61
CA TYR A 410 14.96 -3.77 14.99
C TYR A 410 16.42 -3.98 15.35
N GLY A 411 17.00 -5.12 14.93
CA GLY A 411 18.42 -5.44 15.14
C GLY A 411 19.38 -4.41 14.53
N LYS A 412 18.95 -3.66 13.50
CA LYS A 412 19.75 -2.62 12.83
C LYS A 412 19.59 -1.23 13.43
N SER A 413 18.60 -1.01 14.29
CA SER A 413 18.21 0.32 14.76
C SER A 413 18.73 0.54 16.19
N SER A 414 19.96 1.04 16.31
CA SER A 414 20.57 1.32 17.62
C SER A 414 19.79 2.35 18.42
N ASP A 415 19.23 3.36 17.73
CA ASP A 415 18.36 4.39 18.28
C ASP A 415 17.06 3.82 18.87
N LEU A 416 16.41 2.88 18.19
CA LEU A 416 15.20 2.22 18.70
C LEU A 416 15.53 1.25 19.85
N GLN A 417 16.67 0.57 19.79
CA GLN A 417 17.14 -0.28 20.89
C GLN A 417 17.43 0.55 22.16
N GLU A 418 18.05 1.73 22.00
CA GLU A 418 18.31 2.66 23.09
C GLU A 418 17.02 3.27 23.67
N ASN A 419 16.12 3.74 22.80
CA ASN A 419 14.86 4.38 23.22
C ASN A 419 13.84 3.40 23.82
N LEU A 420 13.74 2.17 23.28
CA LEU A 420 12.82 1.15 23.81
C LEU A 420 13.42 0.36 24.97
N GLY A 421 14.74 0.46 25.21
CA GLY A 421 15.44 -0.25 26.28
C GLY A 421 15.36 -1.78 26.20
N PHE A 422 14.95 -2.33 25.06
CA PHE A 422 14.73 -3.77 24.85
C PHE A 422 15.80 -4.33 23.88
N LYS A 423 16.12 -5.63 23.99
CA LYS A 423 16.96 -6.34 23.02
C LYS A 423 16.35 -7.73 22.80
N PHE A 424 16.02 -8.05 21.55
CA PHE A 424 15.54 -9.40 21.21
C PHE A 424 16.67 -10.41 21.38
N GLY A 425 16.46 -11.46 22.20
CA GLY A 425 17.37 -12.60 22.32
C GLY A 425 18.14 -12.73 23.64
N GLU A 426 17.97 -11.82 24.61
CA GLU A 426 18.38 -12.09 25.99
C GLU A 426 17.22 -12.77 26.74
N GLU A 427 17.44 -13.99 27.26
CA GLU A 427 16.45 -14.71 28.08
C GLU A 427 16.06 -13.94 29.35
N ASP A 428 16.89 -12.98 29.78
CA ASP A 428 16.68 -12.05 30.90
C ASP A 428 16.51 -10.58 30.46
N GLY A 429 16.18 -10.32 29.19
CA GLY A 429 15.96 -8.96 28.68
C GLY A 429 14.74 -8.29 29.31
N PRO A 430 14.75 -6.96 29.54
CA PRO A 430 13.65 -6.26 30.20
C PRO A 430 12.36 -6.38 29.38
N LYS A 431 11.27 -6.84 30.00
CA LYS A 431 9.96 -6.89 29.32
C LYS A 431 9.44 -5.47 29.12
N LEU A 432 8.86 -5.22 27.95
CA LEU A 432 8.26 -3.94 27.59
C LEU A 432 7.02 -3.72 28.47
N GLU A 433 7.15 -2.86 29.48
CA GLU A 433 6.16 -2.67 30.53
C GLU A 433 5.50 -1.31 30.43
N PHE A 434 4.31 -1.18 31.02
CA PHE A 434 3.65 0.11 31.14
C PHE A 434 4.51 1.13 31.93
N ALA A 435 5.44 0.65 32.77
CA ALA A 435 6.42 1.48 33.44
C ALA A 435 7.33 2.26 32.48
N ASP A 436 7.65 1.70 31.31
CA ASP A 436 8.48 2.36 30.30
C ASP A 436 7.75 3.56 29.68
N VAL A 437 6.46 3.39 29.41
CA VAL A 437 5.62 4.49 28.89
C VAL A 437 5.56 5.65 29.88
N LYS A 438 5.51 5.35 31.19
CA LYS A 438 5.50 6.38 32.24
C LYS A 438 6.79 7.18 32.34
N LYS A 439 7.93 6.70 31.81
CA LYS A 439 9.19 7.47 31.80
C LYS A 439 9.06 8.79 31.04
N TYR A 440 8.15 8.85 30.05
CA TYR A 440 7.79 10.06 29.31
C TYR A 440 6.75 10.93 30.03
N GLY A 441 6.44 10.66 31.30
CA GLY A 441 5.53 11.46 32.12
C GLY A 441 4.13 11.63 31.52
N VAL A 442 3.67 12.88 31.43
CA VAL A 442 2.35 13.22 30.86
C VAL A 442 2.28 12.85 29.37
N ALA A 443 3.36 13.04 28.62
CA ALA A 443 3.43 12.71 27.20
C ALA A 443 3.22 11.21 26.95
N GLY A 444 3.90 10.37 27.74
CA GLY A 444 3.73 8.92 27.69
C GLY A 444 2.30 8.49 28.03
N THR A 445 1.68 9.12 29.03
CA THR A 445 0.30 8.82 29.41
C THR A 445 -0.69 9.19 28.31
N VAL A 446 -0.54 10.37 27.71
CA VAL A 446 -1.38 10.83 26.60
C VAL A 446 -1.17 9.95 25.36
N ALA A 447 0.07 9.57 25.06
CA ALA A 447 0.39 8.65 23.97
C ALA A 447 -0.28 7.28 24.18
N TYR A 448 -0.21 6.73 25.39
CA TYR A 448 -0.91 5.48 25.73
C TYR A 448 -2.42 5.57 25.54
N VAL A 449 -3.04 6.66 26.02
CA VAL A 449 -4.49 6.87 25.85
C VAL A 449 -4.85 6.95 24.37
N ILE A 450 -4.08 7.68 23.56
CA ILE A 450 -4.30 7.76 22.10
C ILE A 450 -4.19 6.36 21.47
N THR A 451 -3.14 5.60 21.82
CA THR A 451 -2.93 4.26 21.28
C THR A 451 -4.03 3.27 21.68
N GLU A 452 -4.49 3.29 22.94
CA GLU A 452 -5.59 2.45 23.40
C GLU A 452 -6.91 2.85 22.74
N LEU A 453 -7.23 4.14 22.67
CA LEU A 453 -8.44 4.62 22.00
C LEU A 453 -8.44 4.24 20.53
N ALA A 454 -7.31 4.41 19.84
CA ALA A 454 -7.16 3.98 18.45
C ALA A 454 -7.38 2.48 18.31
N PHE A 455 -6.74 1.66 19.14
CA PHE A 455 -6.93 0.21 19.14
C PHE A 455 -8.40 -0.19 19.31
N TRP A 456 -9.10 0.39 20.30
CA TRP A 456 -10.49 0.03 20.59
C TRP A 456 -11.47 0.56 19.54
N ILE A 457 -11.23 1.74 18.96
CA ILE A 457 -12.03 2.29 17.85
C ILE A 457 -12.04 1.33 16.65
N PHE A 458 -10.96 0.61 16.39
CA PHE A 458 -10.91 -0.39 15.31
C PHE A 458 -11.36 -1.79 15.78
N ALA A 459 -10.94 -2.22 16.96
CA ALA A 459 -11.20 -3.57 17.44
C ALA A 459 -12.70 -3.82 17.72
N PHE A 460 -13.43 -2.83 18.25
CA PHE A 460 -14.86 -3.01 18.55
C PHE A 460 -15.73 -3.19 17.29
N PRO A 461 -15.65 -2.32 16.27
CA PRO A 461 -16.37 -2.53 15.02
C PRO A 461 -16.02 -3.86 14.33
N VAL A 462 -14.74 -4.24 14.32
CA VAL A 462 -14.30 -5.54 13.78
C VAL A 462 -14.95 -6.69 14.51
N ALA A 463 -14.90 -6.69 15.84
CA ALA A 463 -15.48 -7.76 16.65
C ALA A 463 -17.01 -7.82 16.49
N ALA A 464 -17.68 -6.68 16.48
CA ALA A 464 -19.13 -6.59 16.29
C ALA A 464 -19.55 -7.09 14.91
N TYR A 465 -18.80 -6.73 13.88
CA TYR A 465 -19.04 -7.17 12.51
C TYR A 465 -18.73 -8.66 12.31
N ALA A 466 -17.63 -9.15 12.88
CA ALA A 466 -17.30 -10.57 12.85
C ALA A 466 -18.37 -11.41 13.57
N LEU A 467 -18.91 -10.92 14.68
CA LEU A 467 -20.04 -11.55 15.34
C LEU A 467 -21.27 -11.58 14.42
N TYR A 468 -21.66 -10.44 13.81
CA TYR A 468 -22.77 -10.36 12.85
C TYR A 468 -22.64 -11.39 11.71
N ASN A 469 -21.44 -11.56 11.15
CA ASN A 469 -21.21 -12.54 10.09
C ASN A 469 -21.33 -14.00 10.56
N THR A 470 -21.05 -14.27 11.83
CA THR A 470 -21.18 -15.63 12.39
C THR A 470 -22.58 -15.95 12.88
N THR A 471 -23.37 -14.94 13.28
CA THR A 471 -24.71 -15.13 13.85
C THR A 471 -25.83 -14.77 12.87
N GLY A 472 -25.55 -13.97 11.84
CA GLY A 472 -26.52 -13.45 10.88
C GLY A 472 -27.36 -12.29 11.43
N HIS A 473 -27.07 -11.79 12.64
CA HIS A 473 -27.79 -10.67 13.26
C HIS A 473 -26.92 -9.93 14.29
N TRP A 474 -27.31 -8.71 14.63
CA TRP A 474 -26.64 -7.94 15.70
C TRP A 474 -26.90 -8.57 17.08
N PRO A 475 -26.03 -8.32 18.07
CA PRO A 475 -26.20 -8.83 19.43
C PRO A 475 -27.58 -8.54 20.01
N ASP A 476 -28.32 -9.59 20.36
CA ASP A 476 -29.56 -9.51 21.12
C ASP A 476 -29.30 -9.88 22.58
N PHE A 477 -29.15 -8.85 23.41
CA PHE A 477 -28.92 -9.03 24.84
C PHE A 477 -30.16 -9.55 25.60
N ALA A 478 -31.34 -9.60 24.99
CA ALA A 478 -32.52 -10.22 25.60
C ALA A 478 -32.46 -11.75 25.53
N ASP A 479 -31.85 -12.32 24.48
CA ASP A 479 -31.71 -13.77 24.34
C ASP A 479 -30.56 -14.32 25.19
N ASN A 480 -30.81 -15.43 25.89
CA ASN A 480 -29.80 -16.10 26.70
C ASN A 480 -28.75 -16.82 25.83
N ALA A 481 -29.16 -17.39 24.70
CA ALA A 481 -28.24 -18.11 23.82
C ALA A 481 -27.31 -17.12 23.09
N ASP A 482 -27.82 -15.98 22.66
CA ASP A 482 -27.00 -14.97 22.01
C ASP A 482 -26.04 -14.26 22.97
N ARG A 483 -26.44 -13.99 24.22
CA ARG A 483 -25.51 -13.54 25.26
C ARG A 483 -24.32 -14.47 25.47
N ALA A 484 -24.53 -15.78 25.39
CA ALA A 484 -23.44 -16.75 25.51
C ALA A 484 -22.45 -16.66 24.32
N LYS A 485 -22.95 -16.43 23.10
CA LYS A 485 -22.13 -16.22 21.91
C LYS A 485 -21.33 -14.92 22.00
N VAL A 486 -21.97 -13.82 22.39
CA VAL A 486 -21.31 -12.52 22.63
C VAL A 486 -20.20 -12.68 23.67
N LEU A 487 -20.45 -13.37 24.78
CA LEU A 487 -19.43 -13.64 25.81
C LEU A 487 -18.27 -14.48 25.27
N GLY A 488 -18.54 -15.50 24.45
CA GLY A 488 -17.50 -16.27 23.76
C GLY A 488 -16.65 -15.40 22.84
N PHE A 489 -17.28 -14.48 22.11
CA PHE A 489 -16.61 -13.53 21.21
C PHE A 489 -15.77 -12.50 21.98
N ILE A 490 -16.30 -11.97 23.09
CA ILE A 490 -15.57 -11.10 24.02
C ILE A 490 -14.38 -11.85 24.61
N PHE A 491 -14.56 -13.11 25.02
CA PHE A 491 -13.47 -13.92 25.56
C PHE A 491 -12.37 -14.15 24.53
N ALA A 492 -12.72 -14.54 23.29
CA ALA A 492 -11.78 -14.71 22.20
C ALA A 492 -11.07 -13.38 21.87
N GLY A 493 -11.84 -12.31 21.67
CA GLY A 493 -11.33 -10.97 21.38
C GLY A 493 -10.44 -10.41 22.50
N ALA A 494 -10.77 -10.66 23.76
CA ALA A 494 -9.95 -10.23 24.89
C ALA A 494 -8.60 -10.97 24.93
N ASN A 495 -8.56 -12.24 24.55
CA ASN A 495 -7.27 -12.96 24.44
C ASN A 495 -6.44 -12.46 23.26
N VAL A 496 -7.06 -12.14 22.13
CA VAL A 496 -6.37 -11.47 21.00
C VAL A 496 -5.86 -10.09 21.41
N ALA A 497 -6.66 -9.28 22.10
CA ALA A 497 -6.26 -7.97 22.60
C ALA A 497 -5.12 -8.05 23.63
N ARG A 498 -5.05 -9.13 24.42
CA ARG A 498 -3.91 -9.40 25.33
C ARG A 498 -2.63 -9.69 24.56
N LEU A 499 -2.69 -10.47 23.47
CA LEU A 499 -1.54 -10.71 22.61
C LEU A 499 -1.03 -9.41 21.95
N ALA A 500 -1.92 -8.45 21.70
CA ALA A 500 -1.57 -7.14 21.18
C ALA A 500 -1.00 -6.17 22.24
N VAL A 501 -0.95 -6.51 23.54
CA VAL A 501 -0.45 -5.59 24.59
C VAL A 501 0.97 -5.08 24.32
N PRO A 502 1.97 -5.93 23.98
CA PRO A 502 3.33 -5.44 23.72
C PRO A 502 3.38 -4.49 22.51
N LEU A 503 2.58 -4.76 21.48
CA LEU A 503 2.46 -3.89 20.31
C LEU A 503 1.87 -2.53 20.69
N ARG A 504 0.83 -2.51 21.52
CA ARG A 504 0.17 -1.27 21.99
C ARG A 504 1.10 -0.46 22.89
N LEU A 505 1.82 -1.10 23.79
CA LEU A 505 2.82 -0.42 24.64
C LEU A 505 4.00 0.10 23.81
N GLY A 506 4.48 -0.66 22.83
CA GLY A 506 5.52 -0.20 21.90
C GLY A 506 5.07 0.99 21.05
N ALA A 507 3.83 0.96 20.54
CA ALA A 507 3.26 2.08 19.80
C ALA A 507 3.08 3.33 20.67
N ALA A 508 2.67 3.16 21.93
CA ALA A 508 2.59 4.26 22.90
C ALA A 508 3.96 4.86 23.20
N LEU A 509 5.00 4.03 23.39
CA LEU A 509 6.39 4.49 23.56
C LEU A 509 6.88 5.27 22.34
N ALA A 510 6.66 4.75 21.14
CA ALA A 510 7.09 5.41 19.90
C ALA A 510 6.35 6.75 19.66
N LEU A 511 5.11 6.86 20.13
CA LEU A 511 4.29 8.05 20.02
C LEU A 511 4.61 9.11 21.10
N ALA A 512 5.13 8.70 22.26
CA ALA A 512 5.35 9.58 23.40
C ALA A 512 6.25 10.81 23.12
N PRO A 513 7.40 10.70 22.42
CA PRO A 513 8.20 11.88 22.07
C PRO A 513 7.43 12.89 21.22
N TRP A 514 6.64 12.40 20.26
CA TRP A 514 5.85 13.27 19.39
C TRP A 514 4.76 14.01 20.16
N VAL A 515 4.08 13.32 21.08
CA VAL A 515 3.08 13.94 21.96
C VAL A 515 3.71 15.05 22.80
N ASP A 516 4.92 14.82 23.31
CA ASP A 516 5.64 15.82 24.09
C ASP A 516 5.95 17.07 23.27
N GLU A 517 6.53 16.87 22.07
CA GLU A 517 6.91 17.95 21.16
C GLU A 517 5.70 18.72 20.61
N ASN A 518 4.60 18.04 20.25
CA ASN A 518 3.55 18.61 19.40
C ASN A 518 2.21 18.85 20.11
N LEU A 519 1.89 18.10 21.16
CA LEU A 519 0.65 18.27 21.92
C LEU A 519 0.89 18.99 23.25
N LEU A 520 2.01 18.69 23.92
CA LEU A 520 2.35 19.29 25.21
C LEU A 520 3.30 20.48 25.09
N ASN A 521 4.03 20.58 23.98
CA ASN A 521 4.78 21.76 23.55
C ASN A 521 5.82 22.26 24.60
N ARG A 522 6.49 21.32 25.29
CA ARG A 522 7.44 21.66 26.38
C ARG A 522 8.64 22.49 25.91
N ASP A 523 9.05 22.37 24.66
CA ASP A 523 10.20 23.10 24.10
C ASP A 523 9.80 24.43 23.43
N GLY A 524 8.50 24.70 23.28
CA GLY A 524 7.97 25.92 22.66
C GLY A 524 7.63 27.06 23.62
N GLY A 525 7.83 26.85 24.93
CA GLY A 525 7.33 27.73 25.98
C GLY A 525 8.38 28.25 26.95
N GLY A 526 9.17 29.23 26.51
CA GLY A 526 9.86 30.17 27.39
C GLY A 526 11.26 29.76 27.85
N GLY A 527 12.23 30.66 27.64
CA GLY A 527 13.55 30.58 28.26
C GLY A 527 13.42 30.48 29.78
N GLY A 528 13.86 29.34 30.32
CA GLY A 528 14.12 29.15 31.74
C GLY A 528 15.60 28.90 31.89
N GLU A 529 16.27 29.84 32.54
CA GLU A 529 17.67 29.77 32.95
C GLU A 529 18.01 28.38 33.51
N THR A 530 19.09 27.81 33.00
CA THR A 530 19.93 26.90 33.78
C THR A 530 20.28 27.62 35.08
N LEU A 531 19.63 27.25 36.18
CA LEU A 531 20.04 27.64 37.53
C LEU A 531 21.33 26.87 37.88
N ASP A 532 22.43 27.29 37.27
CA ASP A 532 23.77 27.09 37.80
C ASP A 532 24.01 28.14 38.90
N GLY A 533 24.21 27.66 40.12
CA GLY A 533 25.03 28.30 41.14
C GLY A 533 24.51 29.61 41.75
N VAL A 534 23.69 29.51 42.80
CA VAL A 534 23.65 30.52 43.86
C VAL A 534 24.01 29.86 45.19
N ALA A 535 25.21 30.23 45.64
CA ALA A 535 25.77 30.27 46.99
C ALA A 535 25.05 29.50 48.11
N ASN A 536 25.81 28.60 48.74
CA ASN A 536 25.70 28.36 50.18
C ASN A 536 25.95 29.68 50.91
N GLU A 537 24.95 30.15 51.65
CA GLU A 537 25.13 31.10 52.74
C GLU A 537 25.13 30.35 54.07
N ASP A 538 25.94 30.89 54.98
CA ASP A 538 26.16 30.50 56.35
C ASP A 538 24.85 30.36 57.17
N GLU A 539 24.71 29.25 57.91
CA GLU A 539 24.43 29.15 59.35
C GLU A 539 24.20 27.69 59.80
#